data_AF-A0A4P5ZEX1-F1
#
_entry.id   AF-A0A4P5ZEX1-F1
#
_cell.length_a   1.000
_cell.length_b   1.000
_cell.length_c   1.000
_cell.angle_alpha   90.00
_cell.angle_beta   90.00
_cell.angle_gamma   90.00
#
_symmetry.space_group_name_H-M   'P 1'
#
loop_
_entity.id
_entity.type
_entity.pdbx_description
1 polymer ?
#
loop_
_entity_poly.entity_id
_entity_poly.type
_entity_poly.pdbx_seq_one_letter_code
_entity_poly.pdbx_strand_id
1 'polypeptide(L)'
;MDVHCSTCGEPWDVYHLWHDAVFETALSHEEAEAWRLLPRAVKLNERYRKEFHAAGWEFGQGVINVIRCPGCPKNAKPNLERMQTKAALEDLMGDEEDGLAATFEDYRL
;
A
#
# COMPACT_ATOMS: atom_id res chain seq x y z
N MET A 1 -1.39 11.44 -7.33
CA MET A 1 -1.48 10.26 -8.21
C MET A 1 -2.22 9.21 -7.43
N ASP A 2 -3.14 8.52 -8.06
CA ASP A 2 -3.95 7.49 -7.41
C ASP A 2 -3.47 6.10 -7.84
N VAL A 3 -3.37 5.19 -6.87
CA VAL A 3 -3.15 3.76 -7.09
C VAL A 3 -4.39 2.99 -6.67
N HIS A 4 -4.70 1.86 -7.32
CA HIS A 4 -5.96 1.18 -7.08
C HIS A 4 -5.78 -0.08 -6.23
N CYS A 5 -6.75 -0.37 -5.39
CA CYS A 5 -6.74 -1.60 -4.61
C CYS A 5 -6.86 -2.83 -5.52
N SER A 6 -5.98 -3.81 -5.36
CA SER A 6 -6.01 -5.06 -6.14
C SER A 6 -7.21 -5.94 -5.82
N THR A 7 -7.94 -5.66 -4.74
CA THR A 7 -9.12 -6.43 -4.29
C THR A 7 -10.44 -5.79 -4.69
N CYS A 8 -10.69 -4.52 -4.35
CA CYS A 8 -11.97 -3.85 -4.62
C CYS A 8 -11.90 -2.81 -5.76
N GLY A 9 -10.70 -2.45 -6.22
CA GLY A 9 -10.51 -1.42 -7.25
C GLY A 9 -10.71 0.02 -6.78
N GLU A 10 -10.89 0.27 -5.48
CA GLU A 10 -10.94 1.64 -4.95
C GLU A 10 -9.63 2.38 -5.22
N PRO A 11 -9.68 3.64 -5.71
CA PRO A 11 -8.50 4.48 -5.85
C PRO A 11 -8.05 5.00 -4.48
N TRP A 12 -6.74 5.08 -4.29
CA TRP A 12 -6.09 5.60 -3.11
C TRP A 12 -5.00 6.57 -3.51
N ASP A 13 -5.07 7.77 -2.93
CA ASP A 13 -4.06 8.80 -3.17
C ASP A 13 -2.73 8.38 -2.54
N VAL A 14 -1.65 8.49 -3.31
CA VAL A 14 -0.30 8.10 -2.88
C VAL A 14 0.16 8.92 -1.67
N TYR A 15 -0.22 10.19 -1.57
CA TYR A 15 0.12 11.01 -0.42
C TYR A 15 -0.57 10.47 0.85
N HIS A 16 -1.86 10.14 0.78
CA HIS A 16 -2.56 9.49 1.88
C HIS A 16 -1.87 8.20 2.34
N LEU A 17 -1.45 7.32 1.42
CA LEU A 17 -0.77 6.06 1.75
C LEU A 17 0.56 6.28 2.49
N TRP A 18 1.30 7.34 2.16
CA TRP A 18 2.58 7.66 2.79
C TRP A 18 2.49 8.47 4.07
N HIS A 19 1.42 9.24 4.25
CA HIS A 19 1.34 10.24 5.31
C HIS A 19 0.24 9.95 6.33
N ASP A 20 -0.86 9.33 5.91
CA ASP A 20 -2.09 9.27 6.71
C ASP A 20 -2.50 7.84 7.07
N ALA A 21 -2.34 6.86 6.18
CA ALA A 21 -2.76 5.48 6.39
C ALA A 21 -2.19 4.86 7.68
N VAL A 22 -0.98 5.27 8.09
CA VAL A 22 -0.35 4.81 9.34
C VAL A 22 -1.10 5.25 10.60
N PHE A 23 -1.78 6.40 10.57
CA PHE A 23 -2.57 6.90 11.70
C PHE A 23 -3.93 6.20 11.83
N GLU A 24 -4.31 5.39 10.84
CA GLU A 24 -5.50 4.54 10.88
C GLU A 24 -5.23 3.20 11.60
N THR A 25 -3.96 2.93 11.93
CA THR A 25 -3.56 1.75 12.69
C THR A 25 -3.75 1.92 14.20
N ALA A 26 -3.50 0.86 14.96
CA ALA A 26 -3.55 0.91 16.43
C ALA A 26 -2.27 1.50 17.07
N LEU A 27 -1.30 1.94 16.26
CA LEU A 27 -0.10 2.61 16.75
C LEU A 27 -0.45 3.88 17.52
N SER A 28 0.36 4.21 18.52
CA SER A 28 0.27 5.52 19.14
C SER A 28 0.63 6.62 18.12
N HIS A 29 0.13 7.83 18.36
CA HIS A 29 0.41 8.97 17.49
C HIS A 29 1.93 9.21 17.34
N GLU A 30 2.70 9.06 18.42
CA GLU A 30 4.17 9.20 18.39
C GLU A 30 4.85 8.12 17.53
N GLU A 31 4.34 6.88 17.55
CA GLU A 31 4.88 5.79 16.73
C GLU A 31 4.52 5.94 15.25
N ALA A 32 3.31 6.41 14.96
CA ALA A 32 2.88 6.74 13.60
C ALA A 32 3.72 7.89 13.02
N GLU A 33 3.98 8.93 13.82
CA GLU A 33 4.91 10.01 13.50
C GLU A 33 6.33 9.49 13.22
N ALA A 34 6.86 8.64 14.10
CA ALA A 34 8.16 8.02 13.90
C ALA A 34 8.22 7.16 12.62
N TRP A 35 7.14 6.43 12.31
CA TRP A 35 7.05 5.65 11.08
C TRP A 35 7.16 6.51 9.82
N ARG A 36 6.62 7.75 9.83
CA ARG A 36 6.75 8.66 8.68
C ARG A 36 8.20 8.98 8.34
N LEU A 37 9.06 9.02 9.34
CA LEU A 37 10.49 9.35 9.22
C LEU A 37 11.39 8.15 8.89
N LEU A 38 10.85 6.92 8.94
CA LEU A 38 11.62 5.72 8.64
C LEU A 38 12.08 5.66 7.18
N PRO A 39 13.24 5.03 6.89
CA PRO A 39 13.58 4.65 5.52
C PRO A 39 12.50 3.74 4.90
N ARG A 40 12.21 3.92 3.61
CA ARG A 40 11.18 3.15 2.88
C ARG A 40 11.32 1.63 3.07
N ALA A 41 12.54 1.12 2.94
CA ALA A 41 12.86 -0.31 3.09
C ALA A 41 12.44 -0.94 4.42
N VAL A 42 12.25 -0.15 5.49
CA VAL A 42 11.89 -0.67 6.83
C VAL A 42 10.46 -0.29 7.25
N LYS A 43 9.76 0.55 6.49
CA LYS A 43 8.38 0.98 6.80
C LYS A 43 7.38 -0.17 6.78
N LEU A 44 7.61 -1.21 5.98
CA LEU A 44 6.77 -2.41 5.94
C LEU A 44 7.47 -3.63 6.56
N ASN A 45 8.19 -3.46 7.67
CA ASN A 45 8.69 -4.61 8.44
C ASN A 45 7.52 -5.46 9.01
N GLU A 46 7.84 -6.62 9.58
CA GLU A 46 6.83 -7.55 10.10
C GLU A 46 5.89 -6.92 11.13
N ARG A 47 6.40 -6.03 12.00
CA ARG A 47 5.59 -5.33 13.00
C ARG A 47 4.57 -4.42 12.33
N TYR A 48 5.00 -3.53 11.44
CA TYR A 48 4.09 -2.58 10.80
C TYR A 48 3.09 -3.27 9.88
N ARG A 49 3.48 -4.36 9.20
CA ARG A 49 2.53 -5.16 8.41
C ARG A 49 1.41 -5.73 9.28
N LYS A 50 1.68 -6.15 10.53
CA LYS A 50 0.64 -6.63 11.45
C LYS A 50 -0.33 -5.50 11.85
N GLU A 51 0.18 -4.32 12.13
CA GLU A 51 -0.64 -3.15 12.48
C GLU A 51 -1.52 -2.69 11.32
N PHE A 52 -0.95 -2.61 10.11
CA PHE A 52 -1.71 -2.31 8.89
C PHE A 52 -2.76 -3.37 8.60
N HIS A 53 -2.41 -4.65 8.71
CA HIS A 53 -3.37 -5.74 8.51
C HIS A 53 -4.54 -5.67 9.51
N ALA A 54 -4.27 -5.30 10.77
CA ALA A 54 -5.33 -5.10 11.77
C ALA A 54 -6.26 -3.92 11.41
N ALA A 55 -5.74 -2.89 10.75
CA ALA A 55 -6.52 -1.77 10.21
C ALA A 55 -7.25 -2.09 8.88
N GLY A 56 -7.00 -3.27 8.29
CA GLY A 56 -7.59 -3.71 7.02
C GLY A 56 -6.74 -3.43 5.78
N TRP A 57 -5.54 -2.89 5.97
CA TRP A 57 -4.55 -2.65 4.92
C TRP A 57 -3.68 -3.89 4.66
N GLU A 58 -3.48 -4.21 3.39
CA GLU A 58 -2.49 -5.18 2.94
C GLU A 58 -1.74 -4.60 1.75
N PHE A 59 -0.41 -4.60 1.83
CA PHE A 59 0.47 -3.98 0.84
C PHE A 59 1.44 -5.01 0.26
N GLY A 60 1.92 -4.75 -0.96
CA GLY A 60 3.01 -5.48 -1.61
C GLY A 60 4.38 -5.15 -1.01
N GLN A 61 5.36 -4.85 -1.87
CA GLN A 61 6.68 -4.43 -1.40
C GLN A 61 6.65 -3.02 -0.80
N GLY A 62 5.91 -2.10 -1.43
CA GLY A 62 5.67 -0.74 -0.95
C GLY A 62 4.19 -0.46 -0.62
N VAL A 63 3.93 0.65 0.09
CA VAL A 63 2.55 1.05 0.46
C VAL A 63 1.71 1.46 -0.75
N ILE A 64 2.34 1.84 -1.87
CA ILE A 64 1.65 2.17 -3.11
C ILE A 64 1.12 0.94 -3.86
N ASN A 65 1.62 -0.27 -3.55
CA ASN A 65 1.02 -1.51 -4.03
C ASN A 65 -0.05 -1.98 -3.05
N VAL A 66 -1.24 -1.39 -3.14
CA VAL A 66 -2.40 -1.77 -2.32
C VAL A 66 -2.95 -3.11 -2.81
N ILE A 67 -2.76 -4.17 -2.02
CA ILE A 67 -3.37 -5.49 -2.23
C ILE A 67 -4.81 -5.46 -1.69
N ARG A 68 -4.98 -4.95 -0.47
CA ARG A 68 -6.27 -4.82 0.23
C ARG A 68 -6.34 -3.49 0.98
N CYS A 69 -7.52 -2.87 0.98
CA CYS A 69 -7.79 -1.63 1.71
C CYS A 69 -8.93 -1.82 2.73
N PRO A 70 -9.13 -0.89 3.67
CA PRO A 70 -10.22 -0.93 4.65
C PRO A 70 -11.62 -0.93 4.03
N GLY A 71 -11.78 -0.39 2.82
CA GLY A 71 -13.05 -0.42 2.06
C GLY A 71 -13.38 -1.78 1.43
N CYS A 72 -12.44 -2.73 1.43
CA CYS A 72 -12.68 -4.05 0.86
C CYS A 72 -13.80 -4.81 1.60
N PRO A 73 -14.73 -5.47 0.87
CA PRO A 73 -15.67 -6.39 1.49
C PRO A 73 -14.95 -7.50 2.26
N LYS A 74 -15.53 -7.94 3.39
CA LYS A 74 -14.90 -8.88 4.34
C LYS A 74 -14.32 -10.15 3.69
N ASN A 75 -14.99 -10.69 2.68
CA ASN A 75 -14.61 -11.92 2.00
C ASN A 75 -14.16 -11.71 0.54
N ALA A 76 -13.90 -10.45 0.15
CA ALA A 76 -13.38 -10.18 -1.19
C ALA A 76 -11.98 -10.77 -1.33
N LYS A 77 -11.73 -11.40 -2.47
CA LYS A 77 -10.43 -11.97 -2.82
C LYS A 77 -9.70 -11.00 -3.75
N PRO A 78 -8.38 -10.85 -3.61
CA PRO A 78 -7.60 -10.04 -4.53
C PRO A 78 -7.74 -10.58 -5.96
N ASN A 79 -7.79 -9.67 -6.93
CA ASN A 79 -7.62 -10.02 -8.32
C ASN A 79 -6.15 -10.45 -8.53
N LEU A 80 -5.95 -11.74 -8.79
CA LEU A 80 -4.63 -12.35 -8.89
C LEU A 80 -3.80 -11.75 -10.03
N GLU A 81 -4.42 -11.43 -11.17
CA GLU A 81 -3.75 -10.84 -12.31
C GLU A 81 -3.20 -9.45 -11.97
N ARG A 82 -4.01 -8.61 -11.32
CA ARG A 82 -3.58 -7.27 -10.87
C ARG A 82 -2.45 -7.37 -9.85
N MET A 83 -2.60 -8.25 -8.86
CA MET A 83 -1.60 -8.46 -7.81
C MET A 83 -0.26 -8.93 -8.40
N GLN A 84 -0.28 -9.90 -9.31
CA GLN A 84 0.92 -10.42 -9.98
C GLN A 84 1.56 -9.37 -10.89
N THR A 85 0.74 -8.61 -11.63
CA THR A 85 1.23 -7.52 -12.50
C THR A 85 1.93 -6.45 -11.68
N LYS A 86 1.33 -6.01 -10.57
CA LYS A 86 1.96 -5.03 -9.68
C LYS A 86 3.26 -5.52 -9.06
N ALA A 87 3.29 -6.76 -8.59
CA ALA A 87 4.51 -7.36 -8.05
C ALA A 87 5.63 -7.42 -9.09
N ALA A 88 5.32 -7.79 -10.34
CA ALA A 88 6.29 -7.80 -11.43
C ALA A 88 6.80 -6.39 -11.79
N LEU A 89 5.94 -5.37 -11.67
CA LEU A 89 6.33 -3.97 -11.88
C LEU A 89 7.22 -3.45 -10.73
N GLU A 90 6.90 -3.78 -9.48
CA GLU A 90 7.77 -3.50 -8.32
C GLU A 90 9.17 -4.11 -8.52
N ASP A 91 9.24 -5.38 -8.94
CA ASP A 91 10.52 -6.06 -9.19
C ASP A 91 11.31 -5.46 -10.36
N LEU A 92 10.63 -4.97 -11.41
CA LEU A 92 11.26 -4.41 -12.60
C LEU A 92 11.77 -2.98 -12.39
N MET A 93 10.99 -2.16 -11.69
CA MET A 93 11.26 -0.73 -11.50
C MET A 93 12.04 -0.44 -10.23
N GLY A 94 12.10 -1.39 -9.29
CA GLY A 94 12.83 -1.27 -8.04
C GLY A 94 12.35 -0.09 -7.20
N ASP A 95 13.27 0.81 -6.84
CA ASP A 95 12.99 1.92 -5.94
C ASP A 95 12.42 3.19 -6.64
N GLU A 96 12.17 3.15 -7.96
CA GLU A 96 11.59 4.27 -8.72
C GLU A 96 10.07 4.41 -8.48
N GLU A 97 9.73 4.87 -7.29
CA GLU A 97 8.34 4.89 -6.81
C GLU A 97 7.42 5.84 -7.56
N ASP A 98 7.89 7.03 -7.94
CA ASP A 98 7.06 7.99 -8.68
C ASP A 98 6.71 7.44 -10.07
N GLY A 99 7.67 6.79 -10.73
CA GLY A 99 7.44 6.09 -11.99
C GLY A 99 6.49 4.90 -11.81
N LEU A 100 6.62 4.16 -10.71
CA LEU A 100 5.74 3.03 -10.39
C LEU A 100 4.29 3.50 -10.11
N ALA A 101 4.13 4.58 -9.35
CA ALA A 101 2.83 5.17 -9.05
C ALA A 101 2.14 5.70 -10.32
N ALA A 102 2.88 6.40 -11.19
CA ALA A 102 2.36 6.84 -12.49
C ALA A 102 1.93 5.66 -13.37
N THR A 103 2.76 4.60 -13.40
CA THR A 103 2.44 3.37 -14.14
C THR A 103 1.18 2.69 -13.60
N PHE A 104 1.03 2.62 -12.28
CA PHE A 104 -0.18 2.06 -11.67
C PHE A 104 -1.42 2.90 -11.97
N GLU A 105 -1.31 4.23 -11.95
CA GLU A 105 -2.41 5.12 -12.31
C GLU A 105 -2.85 4.92 -13.77
N ASP A 106 -1.91 4.92 -14.71
CA ASP A 106 -2.16 4.81 -16.16
C ASP A 106 -2.86 3.49 -16.52
N TYR A 107 -2.44 2.38 -15.92
CA TYR A 107 -3.05 1.06 -16.13
C TYR A 107 -4.22 0.78 -15.19
N ARG A 108 -4.62 1.74 -14.35
CA ARG A 108 -5.63 1.59 -13.29
C ARG A 108 -5.38 0.36 -12.43
N LEU A 109 -4.12 0.10 -12.08
CA LEU A 109 -3.69 -1.02 -11.26
C LEU A 109 -3.85 -0.71 -9.79
#